data_AF-A0A411DES4-F1
#
_entry.id   AF-A0A411DES4-F1
#
_cell.length_a   1.000
_cell.length_b   1.000
_cell.length_c   1.000
_cell.angle_alpha   90.00
_cell.angle_beta   90.00
_cell.angle_gamma   90.00
#
_symmetry.space_group_name_H-M   'P 1'
#
loop_
_entity.id
_entity.type
_entity.pdbx_description
1 polymer ?
#
loop_
_entity_poly.entity_id
_entity_poly.type
_entity_poly.pdbx_seq_one_letter_code
_entity_poly.pdbx_strand_id
1 'polypeptide(L)'
;MYALLAFGLVLSVGSSREAEKVREAIRSQTGVSLDFLETVLRQQMTLTQSLQAALEAEKRRAKAEELSLKNALTAAKREITTLWTKVNRSSKAVGFTARFLNDDGAGIPVGNRATLRFDDVVFNAGNGYDPHTGIFTAPVAGTYAFFFNLMAFVYGKVEILKNGKYIDYVWANSNNDQGASQLLVHLEDGGKVWVRQLDIHSLRGGPYTIFTGYLLQAD
;
A
#
# COMPACT_ATOMS: atom_id res chain seq x y z
N MET A 1 -57.23 16.83 -26.98
CA MET A 1 -56.66 16.62 -28.33
C MET A 1 -57.35 17.47 -29.41
N TYR A 2 -58.67 17.74 -29.33
CA TYR A 2 -59.38 18.56 -30.32
C TYR A 2 -59.19 20.10 -30.21
N ALA A 3 -58.86 20.64 -29.02
CA ALA A 3 -58.67 22.08 -28.85
C ALA A 3 -57.37 22.64 -29.46
N LEU A 4 -56.33 21.80 -29.60
CA LEU A 4 -55.03 22.21 -30.18
C LEU A 4 -55.04 22.24 -31.71
N LEU A 5 -55.90 21.45 -32.35
CA LEU A 5 -56.03 21.44 -33.82
C LEU A 5 -56.79 22.67 -34.36
N ALA A 6 -57.71 23.24 -33.58
CA ALA A 6 -58.42 24.47 -33.96
C ALA A 6 -57.54 25.72 -33.91
N PHE A 7 -56.54 25.77 -33.01
CA PHE A 7 -55.64 26.93 -32.87
C PHE A 7 -54.51 26.93 -33.92
N GLY A 8 -54.05 25.76 -34.35
CA GLY A 8 -53.04 25.63 -35.40
C GLY A 8 -53.51 26.12 -36.78
N LEU A 9 -54.82 26.04 -37.07
CA LEU A 9 -55.38 26.49 -38.35
C LEU A 9 -55.46 28.03 -38.46
N VAL A 10 -55.60 28.75 -37.33
CA VAL A 10 -55.74 30.21 -37.30
C VAL A 10 -54.39 30.92 -37.49
N LEU A 11 -53.28 30.30 -37.09
CA LEU A 11 -51.94 30.86 -37.25
C LEU A 11 -51.38 30.73 -38.69
N SER A 12 -52.07 29.99 -39.57
CA SER A 12 -51.71 29.87 -41.00
C SER A 12 -52.45 30.89 -41.90
N VAL A 13 -53.41 31.64 -41.38
CA VAL A 13 -54.23 32.56 -42.20
C VAL A 13 -53.64 33.96 -42.12
N GLY A 14 -52.85 34.31 -43.14
CA GLY A 14 -52.42 35.69 -43.39
C GLY A 14 -53.60 36.65 -43.59
N SER A 15 -53.38 37.91 -43.20
CA SER A 15 -54.15 39.15 -43.39
C SER A 15 -55.57 39.11 -44.02
N SER A 16 -56.46 38.24 -43.55
CA SER A 16 -57.87 38.21 -43.94
C SER A 16 -58.70 39.12 -43.03
N ARG A 17 -59.67 39.87 -43.60
CA ARG A 17 -60.67 40.66 -42.86
C ARG A 17 -61.44 39.84 -41.81
N GLU A 18 -61.51 38.52 -41.97
CA GLU A 18 -62.15 37.63 -40.98
C GLU A 18 -61.29 37.43 -39.73
N ALA A 19 -59.96 37.39 -39.88
CA ALA A 19 -59.04 37.27 -38.74
C ALA A 19 -59.09 38.50 -37.83
N GLU A 20 -59.34 39.67 -38.41
CA GLU A 20 -59.45 40.95 -37.70
C GLU A 20 -60.76 41.05 -36.89
N LYS A 21 -61.88 40.60 -37.46
CA LYS A 21 -63.16 40.46 -36.75
C LYS A 21 -63.07 39.49 -35.57
N VAL A 22 -62.34 38.39 -35.74
CA VAL A 22 -62.11 37.41 -34.65
C VAL A 22 -61.27 38.02 -33.53
N ARG A 23 -60.25 38.82 -33.87
CA ARG A 23 -59.41 39.54 -32.88
C ARG A 23 -60.22 40.56 -32.06
N GLU A 24 -61.08 41.35 -32.70
CA GLU A 24 -61.97 42.29 -32.00
C GLU A 24 -63.02 41.59 -31.14
N ALA A 25 -63.62 40.50 -31.64
CA ALA A 25 -64.61 39.72 -30.89
C ALA A 25 -64.01 39.15 -29.58
N ILE A 26 -62.81 38.56 -29.65
CA ILE A 26 -62.10 38.02 -28.48
C ILE A 26 -61.77 39.14 -27.48
N ARG A 27 -61.29 40.30 -27.96
CA ARG A 27 -60.97 41.46 -27.12
C ARG A 27 -62.21 42.01 -26.42
N SER A 28 -63.36 42.01 -27.07
CA SER A 28 -64.64 42.48 -26.51
C SER A 28 -65.22 41.54 -25.44
N GLN A 29 -64.98 40.22 -25.54
CA GLN A 29 -65.47 39.23 -24.58
C GLN A 29 -64.54 39.02 -23.37
N THR A 30 -63.23 39.18 -23.56
CA THR A 30 -62.23 38.79 -22.52
C THR A 30 -61.46 39.97 -21.92
N GLY A 31 -61.51 41.16 -22.54
CA GLY A 31 -60.75 42.34 -22.11
C GLY A 31 -59.24 42.27 -22.40
N VAL A 32 -58.74 41.19 -22.99
CA VAL A 32 -57.31 40.94 -23.25
C VAL A 32 -57.04 40.89 -24.76
N SER A 33 -55.95 41.52 -25.23
CA SER A 33 -55.57 41.46 -26.65
C SER A 33 -54.83 40.16 -26.97
N LEU A 34 -55.00 39.66 -28.20
CA LEU A 34 -54.30 38.47 -28.70
C LEU A 34 -52.77 38.65 -28.65
N ASP A 35 -52.27 39.85 -28.96
CA ASP A 35 -50.82 40.17 -28.94
C ASP A 35 -50.21 40.05 -27.53
N PHE A 36 -50.99 40.39 -26.48
CA PHE A 36 -50.57 40.21 -25.09
C PHE A 36 -50.44 38.72 -24.73
N LEU A 37 -51.40 37.89 -25.17
CA LEU A 37 -51.35 36.44 -24.98
C LEU A 37 -50.16 35.81 -25.72
N GLU A 38 -49.87 36.23 -26.95
CA GLU A 38 -48.69 35.76 -27.69
C GLU A 38 -47.38 36.15 -26.98
N THR A 39 -47.30 37.35 -26.43
CA THR A 39 -46.15 37.82 -25.67
C THR A 39 -45.92 36.99 -24.42
N VAL A 40 -46.98 36.75 -23.64
CA VAL A 40 -46.91 35.89 -22.44
C VAL A 40 -46.52 34.46 -22.81
N LEU A 41 -47.05 33.92 -23.90
CA LEU A 41 -46.73 32.56 -24.36
C LEU A 41 -45.24 32.44 -24.75
N ARG A 42 -44.71 33.43 -25.48
CA ARG A 42 -43.28 33.52 -25.81
C ARG A 42 -42.43 33.60 -24.54
N GLN A 43 -42.82 34.43 -23.59
CA GLN A 43 -42.11 34.56 -22.32
C GLN A 43 -42.11 33.24 -21.54
N GLN A 44 -43.24 32.54 -21.46
CA GLN A 44 -43.36 31.22 -20.83
C GLN A 44 -42.51 30.15 -21.55
N MET A 45 -42.47 30.17 -22.88
CA MET A 45 -41.58 29.28 -23.65
C MET A 45 -40.11 29.53 -23.34
N THR A 46 -39.68 30.80 -23.31
CA THR A 46 -38.29 31.14 -22.97
C THR A 46 -37.94 30.77 -21.53
N LEU A 47 -38.84 31.02 -20.58
CA LEU A 47 -38.64 30.67 -19.17
C LEU A 47 -38.51 29.15 -19.01
N THR A 48 -39.39 28.38 -19.66
CA THR A 48 -39.35 26.91 -19.62
C THR A 48 -38.05 26.36 -20.20
N GLN A 49 -37.59 26.90 -21.34
CA GLN A 49 -36.31 26.51 -21.94
C GLN A 49 -35.12 26.86 -21.04
N SER A 50 -35.11 28.05 -20.42
CA SER A 50 -34.06 28.46 -19.50
C SER A 50 -33.99 27.58 -18.25
N LEU A 51 -35.15 27.18 -17.72
CA LEU A 51 -35.25 26.29 -16.57
C LEU A 51 -34.76 24.88 -16.91
N GLN A 52 -35.10 24.35 -18.09
CA GLN A 52 -34.58 23.07 -18.57
C GLN A 52 -33.06 23.08 -18.73
N ALA A 53 -32.49 24.16 -19.29
CA ALA A 53 -31.05 24.31 -19.42
C ALA A 53 -30.34 24.37 -18.05
N ALA A 54 -30.92 25.11 -17.09
CA ALA A 54 -30.38 25.19 -15.72
C ALA A 54 -30.43 23.83 -15.01
N LEU A 55 -31.53 23.08 -15.16
CA LEU A 55 -31.68 21.75 -14.59
C LEU A 55 -30.65 20.76 -15.17
N GLU A 56 -30.43 20.77 -16.48
CA GLU A 56 -29.42 19.91 -17.10
C GLU A 56 -27.98 20.30 -16.71
N ALA A 57 -27.72 21.60 -16.51
CA ALA A 57 -26.44 22.06 -15.99
C ALA A 57 -26.20 21.59 -14.55
N GLU A 58 -27.22 21.64 -13.70
CA GLU A 58 -27.17 21.19 -12.30
C GLU A 58 -26.96 19.66 -12.22
N LYS A 59 -27.69 18.87 -13.02
CA LYS A 59 -27.44 17.42 -13.15
C LYS A 59 -26.02 17.09 -13.61
N ARG A 60 -25.47 17.86 -14.57
CA ARG A 60 -24.10 17.67 -15.04
C ARG A 60 -23.09 17.95 -13.94
N ARG A 61 -23.31 18.99 -13.13
CA ARG A 61 -22.46 19.32 -11.98
C ARG A 61 -22.53 18.22 -10.92
N ALA A 62 -23.73 17.79 -10.55
CA ALA A 62 -23.92 16.70 -9.59
C ALA A 62 -23.23 15.40 -10.05
N LYS A 63 -23.36 15.05 -11.33
CA LYS A 63 -22.69 13.87 -11.89
C LYS A 63 -21.16 13.99 -11.93
N ALA A 64 -20.64 15.19 -12.20
CA ALA A 64 -19.20 15.45 -12.16
C ALA A 64 -18.66 15.35 -10.72
N GLU A 65 -19.41 15.87 -9.74
CA GLU A 65 -19.07 15.78 -8.32
C GLU A 65 -19.12 14.32 -7.83
N GLU A 66 -20.15 13.56 -8.20
CA GLU A 66 -20.26 12.13 -7.87
C GLU A 66 -19.07 11.34 -8.43
N LEU A 67 -18.64 11.64 -9.65
CA LEU A 67 -17.47 11.01 -10.27
C LEU A 67 -16.18 11.37 -9.51
N SER A 68 -16.02 12.64 -9.13
CA SER A 68 -14.89 13.10 -8.32
C SER A 68 -14.83 12.37 -6.98
N LEU A 69 -15.96 12.27 -6.28
CA LEU A 69 -16.07 11.56 -4.99
C LEU A 69 -15.77 10.07 -5.14
N LYS A 70 -16.26 9.42 -6.21
CA LYS A 70 -15.95 7.99 -6.49
C LYS A 70 -14.46 7.76 -6.74
N ASN A 71 -13.80 8.68 -7.43
CA ASN A 71 -12.37 8.60 -7.68
C ASN A 71 -11.57 8.78 -6.37
N ALA A 72 -11.94 9.79 -5.57
CA ALA A 72 -11.33 10.02 -4.26
C ALA A 72 -11.54 8.82 -3.31
N LEU A 73 -12.73 8.22 -3.29
CA LEU A 73 -13.03 7.03 -2.49
C LEU A 73 -12.18 5.84 -2.92
N THR A 74 -12.00 5.64 -4.23
CA THR A 74 -11.13 4.58 -4.77
C THR A 74 -9.68 4.78 -4.35
N ALA A 75 -9.18 6.02 -4.42
CA ALA A 75 -7.82 6.36 -4.00
C ALA A 75 -7.63 6.11 -2.49
N ALA A 76 -8.54 6.61 -1.65
CA ALA A 76 -8.50 6.40 -0.20
C ALA A 76 -8.56 4.91 0.18
N LYS A 77 -9.39 4.10 -0.50
CA LYS A 77 -9.45 2.64 -0.27
C LYS A 77 -8.13 1.95 -0.58
N ARG A 78 -7.42 2.37 -1.64
CA ARG A 78 -6.10 1.84 -1.97
C ARG A 78 -5.09 2.19 -0.88
N GLU A 79 -5.09 3.44 -0.42
CA GLU A 79 -4.20 3.89 0.65
C GLU A 79 -4.44 3.14 1.96
N ILE A 80 -5.71 2.96 2.36
CA ILE A 80 -6.08 2.14 3.53
C ILE A 80 -5.56 0.72 3.39
N THR A 81 -5.66 0.12 2.20
CA THR A 81 -5.15 -1.23 1.94
C THR A 81 -3.64 -1.27 2.09
N THR A 82 -2.92 -0.30 1.52
CA THR A 82 -1.47 -0.17 1.66
C THR A 82 -1.05 -0.02 3.12
N LEU A 83 -1.71 0.85 3.88
CA LEU A 83 -1.44 1.04 5.30
C LEU A 83 -1.70 -0.22 6.10
N TRP A 84 -2.80 -0.93 5.83
CA TRP A 84 -3.09 -2.23 6.45
C TRP A 84 -1.97 -3.24 6.22
N THR A 85 -1.44 -3.33 4.99
CA THR A 85 -0.33 -4.24 4.70
C THR A 85 0.96 -3.86 5.42
N LYS A 86 1.26 -2.56 5.55
CA LYS A 86 2.42 -2.06 6.29
C LYS A 86 2.29 -2.36 7.77
N VAL A 87 1.16 -2.00 8.38
CA VAL A 87 0.88 -2.27 9.80
C VAL A 87 0.98 -3.77 10.08
N ASN A 88 0.39 -4.62 9.24
CA ASN A 88 0.43 -6.07 9.44
C ASN A 88 1.83 -6.70 9.24
N ARG A 89 2.74 -6.03 8.52
CA ARG A 89 4.15 -6.44 8.44
C ARG A 89 4.93 -5.99 9.66
N SER A 90 4.78 -4.73 10.07
CA SER A 90 5.47 -4.17 11.23
C SER A 90 4.98 -4.74 12.56
N SER A 91 3.75 -5.26 12.62
CA SER A 91 3.18 -5.90 13.82
C SER A 91 3.58 -7.36 14.00
N LYS A 92 4.23 -7.99 13.01
CA LYS A 92 4.68 -9.38 13.13
C LYS A 92 5.99 -9.43 13.88
N ALA A 93 6.07 -10.37 14.82
CA ALA A 93 7.33 -10.70 15.46
C ALA A 93 8.35 -11.13 14.41
N VAL A 94 9.55 -10.55 14.45
CA VAL A 94 10.67 -10.93 13.61
C VAL A 94 11.82 -11.30 14.52
N GLY A 95 12.28 -12.53 14.40
CA GLY A 95 13.47 -12.97 15.09
C GLY A 95 13.78 -14.43 14.80
N PHE A 96 15.03 -14.79 15.02
CA PHE A 96 15.51 -16.14 14.85
C PHE A 96 16.53 -16.48 15.93
N THR A 97 16.62 -17.78 16.19
CA THR A 97 17.69 -18.40 16.96
C THR A 97 18.08 -19.65 16.18
N ALA A 98 19.33 -19.72 15.75
CA ALA A 98 19.86 -20.85 15.01
C ALA A 98 21.22 -21.26 15.58
N ARG A 99 21.48 -22.57 15.58
CA ARG A 99 22.73 -23.17 16.06
C ARG A 99 23.10 -24.37 15.19
N PHE A 100 24.30 -24.88 15.35
CA PHE A 100 24.66 -26.14 14.71
C PHE A 100 23.96 -27.30 15.40
N LEU A 101 23.66 -28.36 14.67
CA LEU A 101 23.40 -29.67 15.25
C LEU A 101 24.58 -30.11 16.14
N ASN A 102 24.33 -31.09 17.01
CA ASN A 102 25.38 -31.64 17.86
C ASN A 102 26.54 -32.15 17.01
N ASP A 103 27.78 -31.80 17.40
CA ASP A 103 28.96 -32.42 16.80
C ASP A 103 29.17 -33.84 17.33
N ASP A 104 30.01 -34.61 16.63
CA ASP A 104 30.39 -35.99 16.97
C ASP A 104 31.61 -36.05 17.92
N GLY A 105 31.95 -34.94 18.57
CA GLY A 105 33.14 -34.77 19.37
C GLY A 105 34.33 -34.16 18.62
N ALA A 106 34.34 -34.16 17.28
CA ALA A 106 35.41 -33.56 16.46
C ALA A 106 35.13 -32.08 16.05
N GLY A 107 33.97 -31.56 16.43
CA GLY A 107 33.50 -30.23 16.02
C GLY A 107 33.00 -30.21 14.57
N ILE A 108 32.26 -29.17 14.22
CA ILE A 108 31.73 -28.91 12.89
C ILE A 108 32.83 -28.28 12.03
N PRO A 109 33.29 -28.93 10.95
CA PRO A 109 34.29 -28.36 10.06
C PRO A 109 33.67 -27.23 9.23
N VAL A 110 34.33 -26.07 9.24
CA VAL A 110 33.92 -24.90 8.48
C VAL A 110 35.15 -24.35 7.74
N GLY A 111 34.99 -24.06 6.46
CA GLY A 111 36.09 -23.60 5.62
C GLY A 111 36.46 -22.13 5.86
N ASN A 112 37.67 -21.76 5.47
CA ASN A 112 38.10 -20.36 5.49
C ASN A 112 37.21 -19.50 4.60
N ARG A 113 36.73 -18.38 5.17
CA ARG A 113 35.78 -17.46 4.53
C ARG A 113 34.44 -18.11 4.17
N ALA A 114 34.11 -19.26 4.75
CA ALA A 114 32.79 -19.86 4.60
C ALA A 114 31.77 -19.20 5.54
N THR A 115 30.55 -19.01 5.06
CA THR A 115 29.42 -18.63 5.91
C THR A 115 29.08 -19.79 6.86
N LEU A 116 28.87 -19.47 8.13
CA LEU A 116 28.37 -20.44 9.10
C LEU A 116 26.89 -20.71 8.79
N ARG A 117 26.59 -21.93 8.34
CA ARG A 117 25.22 -22.38 8.05
C ARG A 117 24.70 -23.20 9.21
N PHE A 118 23.97 -22.56 10.12
CA PHE A 118 23.33 -23.24 11.25
C PHE A 118 22.13 -24.03 10.76
N ASP A 119 22.15 -25.34 11.02
CA ASP A 119 21.22 -26.36 10.53
C ASP A 119 20.17 -26.77 11.57
N ASP A 120 20.32 -26.37 12.84
CA ASP A 120 19.29 -26.45 13.89
C ASP A 120 18.65 -25.07 14.12
N VAL A 121 17.47 -24.85 13.53
CA VAL A 121 16.71 -23.61 13.64
C VAL A 121 15.70 -23.73 14.79
N VAL A 122 16.05 -23.17 15.94
CA VAL A 122 15.24 -23.22 17.17
C VAL A 122 14.02 -22.29 17.08
N PHE A 123 14.19 -21.12 16.47
CA PHE A 123 13.14 -20.11 16.29
C PHE A 123 13.37 -19.34 14.99
N ASN A 124 12.31 -18.97 14.27
CA ASN A 124 12.41 -18.19 13.03
C ASN A 124 11.10 -17.44 12.68
N ALA A 125 10.59 -16.63 13.60
CA ALA A 125 9.43 -15.80 13.33
C ALA A 125 9.76 -14.73 12.26
N GLY A 126 8.85 -14.56 11.31
CA GLY A 126 9.07 -13.70 10.14
C GLY A 126 9.91 -14.34 9.03
N ASN A 127 10.40 -15.58 9.23
CA ASN A 127 11.17 -16.36 8.25
C ASN A 127 12.36 -15.59 7.65
N GLY A 128 13.03 -14.78 8.46
CA GLY A 128 14.17 -13.97 8.00
C GLY A 128 15.46 -14.76 7.89
N TYR A 129 15.65 -15.81 8.70
CA TYR A 129 16.84 -16.66 8.64
C TYR A 129 16.65 -17.83 7.66
N ASP A 130 17.64 -18.05 6.80
CA ASP A 130 17.67 -19.17 5.86
C ASP A 130 18.78 -20.17 6.25
N PRO A 131 18.45 -21.40 6.68
CA PRO A 131 19.44 -22.41 7.09
C PRO A 131 20.30 -22.93 5.91
N HIS A 132 19.82 -22.81 4.67
CA HIS A 132 20.60 -23.25 3.50
C HIS A 132 21.72 -22.28 3.16
N THR A 133 21.60 -21.02 3.54
CA THR A 133 22.61 -19.98 3.28
C THR A 133 23.34 -19.52 4.54
N GLY A 134 22.75 -19.68 5.72
CA GLY A 134 23.28 -19.16 6.98
C GLY A 134 23.06 -17.65 7.17
N ILE A 135 22.15 -17.06 6.39
CA ILE A 135 21.99 -15.62 6.29
C ILE A 135 20.63 -15.20 6.84
N PHE A 136 20.63 -14.19 7.70
CA PHE A 136 19.42 -13.46 8.06
C PHE A 136 19.16 -12.34 7.06
N THR A 137 17.92 -12.23 6.57
CA THR A 137 17.42 -11.15 5.73
C THR A 137 16.28 -10.44 6.45
N ALA A 138 16.40 -9.13 6.65
CA ALA A 138 15.40 -8.30 7.30
C ALA A 138 14.11 -8.27 6.45
N PRO A 139 12.96 -8.73 6.97
CA PRO A 139 11.69 -8.71 6.23
C PRO A 139 11.00 -7.32 6.26
N VAL A 140 11.49 -6.41 7.10
CA VAL A 140 11.06 -5.02 7.23
C VAL A 140 12.26 -4.15 7.59
N ALA A 141 12.20 -2.86 7.28
CA ALA A 141 13.21 -1.91 7.76
C ALA A 141 13.06 -1.67 9.27
N GLY A 142 14.17 -1.49 9.98
CA GLY A 142 14.15 -1.26 11.42
C GLY A 142 15.49 -1.47 12.13
N THR A 143 15.48 -1.27 13.44
CA THR A 143 16.60 -1.57 14.34
C THR A 143 16.52 -3.01 14.82
N TYR A 144 17.60 -3.76 14.60
CA TYR A 144 17.74 -5.16 14.98
C TYR A 144 18.84 -5.35 16.02
N ALA A 145 18.60 -6.26 16.96
CA ALA A 145 19.61 -6.75 17.89
C ALA A 145 20.10 -8.12 17.43
N PHE A 146 21.42 -8.31 17.40
CA PHE A 146 22.07 -9.59 17.10
C PHE A 146 22.97 -10.01 18.25
N PHE A 147 22.94 -11.29 18.56
CA PHE A 147 23.76 -11.94 19.58
C PHE A 147 24.41 -13.15 18.94
N PHE A 148 25.72 -13.24 19.06
CA PHE A 148 26.47 -14.38 18.56
C PHE A 148 27.36 -14.92 19.67
N ASN A 149 27.28 -16.23 19.92
CA ASN A 149 28.22 -16.94 20.77
C ASN A 149 28.97 -17.97 19.93
N LEU A 150 30.27 -18.02 20.13
CA LEU A 150 31.22 -18.91 19.50
C LEU A 150 31.83 -19.82 20.56
N MET A 151 31.83 -21.12 20.31
CA MET A 151 32.72 -22.05 20.98
C MET A 151 33.67 -22.67 19.97
N ALA A 152 34.97 -22.44 20.14
CA ALA A 152 35.99 -23.07 19.32
C ALA A 152 36.18 -24.54 19.70
N PHE A 153 36.50 -25.41 18.74
CA PHE A 153 37.06 -26.73 19.06
C PHE A 153 38.48 -26.59 19.59
N VAL A 154 39.35 -25.83 18.89
CA VAL A 154 40.74 -25.54 19.30
C VAL A 154 41.06 -24.07 19.15
N TYR A 155 40.58 -23.49 18.07
CA TYR A 155 40.65 -22.07 17.74
C TYR A 155 39.40 -21.73 16.94
N GLY A 156 38.94 -20.49 17.01
CA GLY A 156 37.85 -20.02 16.16
C GLY A 156 37.92 -18.52 16.03
N LYS A 157 37.88 -18.03 14.81
CA LYS A 157 37.81 -16.61 14.48
C LYS A 157 36.77 -16.41 13.40
N VAL A 158 35.79 -15.56 13.70
CA VAL A 158 34.72 -15.24 12.77
C VAL A 158 34.54 -13.72 12.68
N GLU A 159 33.93 -13.29 11.59
CA GLU A 159 33.41 -11.94 11.43
C GLU A 159 31.90 -11.95 11.26
N ILE A 160 31.27 -10.86 11.68
CA ILE A 160 29.87 -10.56 11.44
C ILE A 160 29.80 -9.53 10.33
N LEU A 161 28.98 -9.81 9.32
CA LEU A 161 28.85 -9.02 8.11
C LEU A 161 27.45 -8.43 8.01
N LYS A 162 27.34 -7.15 7.68
CA LYS A 162 26.10 -6.49 7.25
C LYS A 162 26.23 -6.11 5.78
N ASN A 163 25.34 -6.64 4.93
CA ASN A 163 25.34 -6.39 3.48
C ASN A 163 26.73 -6.58 2.85
N GLY A 164 27.48 -7.58 3.31
CA GLY A 164 28.83 -7.91 2.82
C GLY A 164 29.95 -7.06 3.38
N LYS A 165 29.65 -6.06 4.21
CA LYS A 165 30.63 -5.23 4.90
C LYS A 165 30.87 -5.76 6.31
N TYR A 166 32.13 -5.81 6.71
CA TYR A 166 32.55 -6.13 8.07
C TYR A 166 31.93 -5.15 9.06
N ILE A 167 31.34 -5.67 10.14
CA ILE A 167 30.82 -4.84 11.23
C ILE A 167 31.33 -5.25 12.61
N ASP A 168 31.74 -6.51 12.79
CA ASP A 168 32.34 -6.97 14.04
C ASP A 168 33.10 -8.29 13.86
N TYR A 169 33.85 -8.73 14.88
CA TYR A 169 34.51 -10.03 14.93
C TYR A 169 34.42 -10.69 16.31
N VAL A 170 34.50 -12.02 16.32
CA VAL A 170 34.60 -12.82 17.54
C VAL A 170 35.75 -13.80 17.39
N TRP A 171 36.52 -13.98 18.46
CA TRP A 171 37.67 -14.87 18.49
C TRP A 171 37.68 -15.70 19.79
N ALA A 172 38.19 -16.92 19.69
CA ALA A 172 38.39 -17.88 20.77
C ALA A 172 39.71 -18.61 20.49
N ASN A 173 40.63 -18.62 21.45
CA ASN A 173 42.05 -18.95 21.22
C ASN A 173 42.52 -20.17 22.03
N SER A 174 41.61 -21.00 22.52
CA SER A 174 41.95 -22.27 23.14
C SER A 174 40.83 -23.31 23.02
N ASN A 175 41.09 -24.53 23.49
CA ASN A 175 40.17 -25.65 23.39
C ASN A 175 38.88 -25.38 24.19
N ASN A 176 37.74 -25.43 23.53
CA ASN A 176 36.42 -25.06 24.05
C ASN A 176 36.32 -23.60 24.56
N ASP A 177 37.24 -22.73 24.15
CA ASP A 177 37.19 -21.31 24.49
C ASP A 177 35.96 -20.64 23.88
N GLN A 178 35.44 -19.63 24.58
CA GLN A 178 34.24 -18.90 24.21
C GLN A 178 34.55 -17.48 23.77
N GLY A 179 33.88 -17.04 22.72
CA GLY A 179 33.78 -15.63 22.37
C GLY A 179 32.32 -15.25 22.13
N ALA A 180 31.96 -14.01 22.43
CA ALA A 180 30.60 -13.52 22.18
C ALA A 180 30.62 -12.09 21.63
N SER A 181 29.57 -11.74 20.88
CA SER A 181 29.31 -10.39 20.40
C SER A 181 27.82 -10.07 20.52
N GLN A 182 27.53 -8.78 20.72
CA GLN A 182 26.20 -8.21 20.75
C GLN A 182 26.19 -6.91 19.97
N LEU A 183 25.27 -6.77 19.03
CA LEU A 183 25.22 -5.66 18.09
C LEU A 183 23.80 -5.13 17.95
N LEU A 184 23.67 -3.80 17.93
CA LEU A 184 22.47 -3.12 17.44
C LEU A 184 22.78 -2.52 16.07
N VAL A 185 22.02 -2.91 15.07
CA VAL A 185 22.18 -2.40 13.70
C VAL A 185 20.83 -2.05 13.11
N HIS A 186 20.77 -0.92 12.43
CA HIS A 186 19.65 -0.60 11.55
C HIS A 186 19.79 -1.38 10.24
N LEU A 187 18.70 -1.96 9.74
CA LEU A 187 18.63 -2.66 8.46
C LEU A 187 17.48 -2.07 7.64
N GLU A 188 17.74 -1.85 6.35
CA GLU A 188 16.68 -1.62 5.37
C GLU A 188 15.92 -2.93 5.09
N ASP A 189 14.74 -2.83 4.48
CA ASP A 189 14.02 -4.01 3.95
C ASP A 189 14.92 -4.79 2.98
N GLY A 190 15.06 -6.09 3.22
CA GLY A 190 15.97 -6.97 2.50
C GLY A 190 17.45 -6.88 2.91
N GLY A 191 17.79 -6.06 3.92
CA GLY A 191 19.13 -5.98 4.49
C GLY A 191 19.57 -7.31 5.12
N LYS A 192 20.84 -7.66 4.99
CA LYS A 192 21.37 -8.99 5.35
C LYS A 192 22.43 -8.94 6.43
N VAL A 193 22.39 -9.92 7.34
CA VAL A 193 23.42 -10.15 8.36
C VAL A 193 23.77 -11.63 8.42
N TRP A 194 25.07 -11.95 8.48
CA TRP A 194 25.55 -13.32 8.64
C TRP A 194 26.93 -13.37 9.28
N VAL A 195 27.33 -14.58 9.67
CA VAL A 195 28.63 -14.86 10.28
C VAL A 195 29.50 -15.63 9.29
N ARG A 196 30.77 -15.24 9.15
CA ARG A 196 31.74 -15.86 8.26
C ARG A 196 33.00 -16.23 9.02
N GLN A 197 33.51 -17.44 8.81
CA GLN A 197 34.75 -17.88 9.43
C GLN A 197 35.97 -17.26 8.75
N LEU A 198 37.03 -17.00 9.51
CA LEU A 198 38.28 -16.40 9.05
C LEU A 198 39.49 -17.37 9.11
N ASP A 199 39.24 -18.62 9.47
CA ASP A 199 40.22 -19.70 9.57
C ASP A 199 39.63 -21.04 9.08
N ILE A 200 40.29 -22.17 9.34
CA ILE A 200 39.86 -23.52 8.91
C ILE A 200 39.54 -24.47 10.07
N HIS A 201 39.43 -23.97 11.30
CA HIS A 201 39.24 -24.80 12.48
C HIS A 201 37.78 -25.21 12.69
N SER A 202 37.56 -26.39 13.26
CA SER A 202 36.20 -26.81 13.63
C SER A 202 35.64 -25.94 14.76
N LEU A 203 34.33 -25.72 14.71
CA LEU A 203 33.56 -25.04 15.77
C LEU A 203 32.71 -26.05 16.52
N ARG A 204 32.39 -25.82 17.80
CA ARG A 204 31.54 -26.74 18.54
C ARG A 204 30.08 -26.63 18.10
N GLY A 205 29.46 -27.80 17.94
CA GLY A 205 28.05 -27.95 17.57
C GLY A 205 27.09 -27.81 18.75
N GLY A 206 25.81 -28.08 18.54
CA GLY A 206 24.81 -28.11 19.60
C GLY A 206 24.58 -26.73 20.24
N PRO A 207 24.42 -26.62 21.58
CA PRO A 207 24.08 -25.36 22.25
C PRO A 207 25.24 -24.37 22.35
N TYR A 208 26.42 -24.69 21.82
CA TYR A 208 27.64 -23.93 22.07
C TYR A 208 27.87 -22.77 21.10
N THR A 209 27.67 -23.00 19.80
CA THR A 209 27.77 -21.94 18.78
C THR A 209 26.37 -21.57 18.30
N ILE A 210 25.91 -20.38 18.67
CA ILE A 210 24.53 -19.93 18.46
C ILE A 210 24.51 -18.51 17.89
N PHE A 211 23.62 -18.30 16.92
CA PHE A 211 23.34 -16.99 16.34
C PHE A 211 21.87 -16.65 16.51
N THR A 212 21.63 -15.53 17.17
CA THR A 212 20.30 -15.01 17.48
C THR A 212 20.19 -13.60 16.94
N GLY A 213 19.03 -13.26 16.38
CA GLY A 213 18.72 -11.88 16.06
C GLY A 213 17.23 -11.63 16.07
N TYR A 214 16.83 -10.41 16.45
CA TYR A 214 15.42 -10.02 16.47
C TYR A 214 15.25 -8.53 16.20
N LEU A 215 14.07 -8.19 15.67
CA LEU A 215 13.66 -6.81 15.48
C LEU A 215 13.36 -6.18 16.83
N LEU A 216 14.08 -5.11 17.17
CA LEU A 216 13.81 -4.31 18.35
C LEU A 216 12.71 -3.29 18.07
N GLN A 217 12.76 -2.64 16.91
CA GLN A 217 11.81 -1.62 16.49
C GLN A 217 11.77 -1.51 14.96
N ALA A 218 10.59 -1.63 14.35
CA ALA A 218 10.38 -1.32 12.94
C ALA A 218 10.40 0.20 12.72
N ASP A 219 10.82 0.61 11.52
CA ASP A 219 10.69 2.00 11.05
C ASP A 219 9.22 2.40 10.78
#